data_AF-A0A3M3YHI0-F1
#
_entry.id   AF-A0A3M3YHI0-F1
#
_cell.length_a   1.000
_cell.length_b   1.000
_cell.length_c   1.000
_cell.angle_alpha   90.00
_cell.angle_beta   90.00
_cell.angle_gamma   90.00
#
_symmetry.space_group_name_H-M   'P 1'
#
loop_
_entity.id
_entity.type
_entity.pdbx_description
1 polymer ?
#
loop_
_entity_poly.entity_id
_entity_poly.type
_entity_poly.pdbx_seq_one_letter_code
_entity_poly.pdbx_strand_id
1 'polypeptide(L)'
;MNTAPEAEQRDLMAQIIDVSIPPNMHPSVQDAMQYVISRSGYALCPPTTDHVNILFTRPLPSAQYKLGPMSLRNTLQVLAGPAWQVKVNEVTRDVCFVLRPGYQLPDTPKPTAPVQTDPPSNAGTRR
;
A
#
# COMPACT_ATOMS: atom_id res chain seq x y z
N MET A 1 -11.88 -33.76 25.88
CA MET A 1 -11.70 -33.19 24.52
C MET A 1 -11.98 -31.70 24.59
N ASN A 2 -11.10 -30.87 24.05
CA ASN A 2 -11.32 -29.43 23.97
C ASN A 2 -12.04 -29.13 22.65
N THR A 3 -13.20 -28.47 22.72
CA THR A 3 -14.00 -28.06 21.55
C THR A 3 -13.94 -26.56 21.31
N ALA A 4 -13.10 -25.84 22.07
CA ALA A 4 -12.89 -24.43 21.85
C ALA A 4 -12.16 -24.19 20.51
N PRO A 5 -12.56 -23.19 19.72
CA PRO A 5 -11.87 -22.88 18.47
C PRO A 5 -10.45 -22.39 18.72
N GLU A 6 -9.58 -22.64 17.74
CA GLU A 6 -8.19 -22.22 17.73
C GLU A 6 -8.07 -20.69 17.62
N ALA A 7 -6.93 -20.13 18.03
CA ALA A 7 -6.73 -18.68 18.05
C ALA A 7 -6.91 -18.05 16.66
N GLU A 8 -6.35 -18.68 15.62
CA GLU A 8 -6.45 -18.26 14.21
C GLU A 8 -7.87 -18.40 13.62
N GLN A 9 -8.72 -19.26 14.20
CA GLN A 9 -10.13 -19.34 13.82
C GLN A 9 -10.96 -18.19 14.43
N ARG A 10 -10.48 -17.61 15.54
CA ARG A 10 -11.11 -16.43 16.18
C ARG A 10 -10.56 -15.12 15.63
N ASP A 11 -9.25 -15.06 15.43
CA ASP A 11 -8.53 -13.93 14.85
C ASP A 11 -7.96 -14.33 13.49
N LEU A 12 -8.71 -14.01 12.44
CA LEU A 12 -8.33 -14.32 11.08
C LEU A 12 -7.04 -13.60 10.63
N MET A 13 -6.63 -12.51 11.30
CA MET A 13 -5.35 -11.85 11.05
C MET A 13 -4.15 -12.61 11.66
N ALA A 14 -4.40 -13.55 12.56
CA ALA A 14 -3.40 -14.41 13.18
C ALA A 14 -3.10 -15.68 12.37
N GLN A 15 -3.87 -15.99 11.32
CA GLN A 15 -3.66 -17.15 10.44
C GLN A 15 -2.23 -17.23 9.94
N ILE A 16 -1.58 -18.37 10.13
CA ILE A 16 -0.22 -18.63 9.65
C ILE A 16 -0.27 -18.95 8.15
N ILE A 17 0.51 -18.20 7.37
CA ILE A 17 0.61 -18.38 5.93
C ILE A 17 2.06 -18.53 5.48
N ASP A 18 2.22 -19.18 4.33
CA ASP A 18 3.46 -19.27 3.58
C ASP A 18 3.20 -18.69 2.18
N VAL A 19 4.06 -17.80 1.74
CA VAL A 19 3.98 -17.11 0.45
C VAL A 19 5.17 -17.55 -0.39
N SER A 20 4.87 -18.13 -1.55
CA SER A 20 5.87 -18.47 -2.55
C SER A 20 5.45 -17.92 -3.91
N ILE A 21 6.15 -16.88 -4.36
CA ILE A 21 5.97 -16.26 -5.67
C ILE A 21 7.01 -16.84 -6.64
N PRO A 22 6.59 -17.35 -7.82
CA PRO A 22 7.52 -17.86 -8.82
C PRO A 22 8.55 -16.80 -9.26
N PRO A 23 9.84 -17.17 -9.41
CA PRO A 23 10.91 -16.21 -9.70
C PRO A 23 10.84 -15.60 -11.11
N ASN A 24 10.10 -16.23 -12.02
CA ASN A 24 9.85 -15.73 -13.38
C ASN A 24 8.70 -14.69 -13.44
N MET A 25 8.09 -14.36 -12.31
CA MET A 25 7.10 -13.29 -12.20
C MET A 25 7.76 -11.99 -11.73
N HIS A 26 7.17 -10.87 -12.13
CA HIS A 26 7.56 -9.53 -11.70
C HIS A 26 6.35 -8.77 -11.16
N PRO A 27 5.73 -9.25 -10.07
CA PRO A 27 4.53 -8.64 -9.53
C PRO A 27 4.85 -7.27 -8.90
N SER A 28 3.83 -6.43 -8.82
CA SER A 28 3.85 -5.27 -7.94
C SER A 28 3.63 -5.68 -6.48
N VAL A 29 3.88 -4.76 -5.54
CA VAL A 29 3.51 -4.95 -4.13
C VAL A 29 2.00 -5.16 -3.99
N GLN A 30 1.17 -4.48 -4.79
CA GLN A 30 -0.28 -4.68 -4.78
C GLN A 30 -0.67 -6.10 -5.18
N ASP A 31 -0.06 -6.64 -6.24
CA ASP A 31 -0.34 -8.02 -6.69
C ASP A 31 0.00 -9.04 -5.60
N ALA A 32 1.13 -8.85 -4.92
CA ALA A 32 1.55 -9.71 -3.81
C ALA A 32 0.60 -9.62 -2.61
N MET A 33 0.17 -8.41 -2.24
CA MET A 33 -0.81 -8.22 -1.17
C MET A 33 -2.16 -8.84 -1.54
N GLN A 34 -2.63 -8.66 -2.78
CA GLN A 34 -3.86 -9.25 -3.27
C GLN A 34 -3.81 -10.79 -3.24
N TYR A 35 -2.67 -11.37 -3.62
CA TYR A 35 -2.42 -12.80 -3.51
C TYR A 35 -2.53 -13.29 -2.06
N VAL A 36 -1.86 -12.59 -1.14
CA VAL A 36 -1.84 -12.91 0.30
C VAL A 36 -3.24 -12.84 0.92
N ILE A 37 -4.05 -11.84 0.58
CA ILE A 37 -5.39 -11.70 1.18
C ILE A 37 -6.46 -12.60 0.56
N SER A 38 -6.23 -13.17 -0.63
CA SER A 38 -7.25 -13.80 -1.48
C SER A 38 -8.10 -14.90 -0.82
N ARG A 39 -7.58 -15.56 0.22
CA ARG A 39 -8.29 -16.61 0.98
C ARG A 39 -8.47 -16.30 2.46
N SER A 40 -8.18 -15.08 2.87
CA SER A 40 -8.24 -14.66 4.27
C SER A 40 -9.64 -14.23 4.73
N GLY A 41 -10.54 -13.94 3.79
CA GLY A 41 -11.83 -13.31 4.06
C GLY A 41 -11.76 -11.79 4.21
N TYR A 42 -10.57 -11.17 4.04
CA TYR A 42 -10.40 -9.72 3.98
C TYR A 42 -10.25 -9.22 2.54
N ALA A 43 -10.56 -7.94 2.34
CA ALA A 43 -10.29 -7.19 1.12
C ALA A 43 -9.26 -6.08 1.37
N LEU A 44 -8.55 -5.65 0.32
CA LEU A 44 -7.70 -4.46 0.40
C LEU A 44 -8.55 -3.20 0.24
N CYS A 45 -8.23 -2.16 1.00
CA CYS A 45 -8.80 -0.84 0.76
C CYS A 45 -8.41 -0.32 -0.65
N PRO A 46 -9.26 0.50 -1.29
CA PRO A 46 -8.95 1.04 -2.60
C PRO A 46 -7.65 1.86 -2.62
N PRO A 47 -6.90 1.88 -3.74
CA PRO A 47 -5.63 2.61 -3.86
C PRO A 47 -5.76 4.14 -3.74
N THR A 48 -7.00 4.66 -3.80
CA THR A 48 -7.32 6.09 -3.66
C THR A 48 -7.29 6.56 -2.20
N THR A 49 -7.25 5.64 -1.23
CA THR A 49 -7.15 5.95 0.20
C THR A 49 -5.70 6.24 0.59
N ASP A 50 -5.47 7.37 1.26
CA ASP A 50 -4.22 7.70 1.98
C ASP A 50 -2.91 7.59 1.17
N HIS A 51 -2.96 7.88 -0.14
CA HIS A 51 -1.80 7.87 -1.05
C HIS A 51 -1.07 6.51 -1.17
N VAL A 52 -1.73 5.41 -0.78
CA VAL A 52 -1.14 4.05 -0.79
C VAL A 52 -0.73 3.59 -2.18
N ASN A 53 -1.27 4.21 -3.24
CA ASN A 53 -0.88 3.94 -4.63
C ASN A 53 0.64 4.03 -4.87
N ILE A 54 1.36 4.87 -4.10
CA ILE A 54 2.82 5.00 -4.19
C ILE A 54 3.54 3.70 -3.80
N LEU A 55 2.98 2.94 -2.84
CA LEU A 55 3.45 1.62 -2.42
C LEU A 55 3.00 0.55 -3.42
N PHE A 56 1.71 0.54 -3.75
CA PHE A 56 1.07 -0.49 -4.57
C PHE A 56 1.71 -0.65 -5.94
N THR A 57 2.16 0.45 -6.55
CA THR A 57 2.81 0.46 -7.87
C THR A 57 4.28 0.06 -7.86
N ARG A 58 4.89 -0.17 -6.68
CA ARG A 58 6.31 -0.57 -6.61
C ARG A 58 6.49 -2.03 -7.04
N PRO A 59 7.60 -2.35 -7.73
CA PRO A 59 7.94 -3.74 -7.99
C PRO A 59 8.18 -4.46 -6.66
N LEU A 60 7.75 -5.71 -6.57
CA LEU A 60 8.02 -6.54 -5.42
C LEU A 60 9.52 -6.84 -5.33
N PRO A 61 10.22 -6.54 -4.22
CA PRO A 61 11.60 -6.92 -4.03
C PRO A 61 11.78 -8.44 -4.00
N SER A 62 12.85 -8.97 -4.61
CA SER A 62 13.12 -10.42 -4.66
C SER A 62 13.19 -11.08 -3.28
N ALA A 63 13.65 -10.35 -2.25
CA ALA A 63 13.68 -10.80 -0.86
C ALA A 63 12.28 -11.11 -0.29
N GLN A 64 11.20 -10.62 -0.91
CA GLN A 64 9.81 -10.84 -0.49
C GLN A 64 9.10 -11.94 -1.31
N TYR A 65 9.78 -12.62 -2.21
CA TYR A 65 9.16 -13.69 -3.02
C TYR A 65 8.91 -14.95 -2.20
N LYS A 66 9.61 -15.11 -1.08
CA LYS A 66 9.43 -16.20 -0.12
C LYS A 66 9.27 -15.62 1.26
N LEU A 67 8.08 -15.73 1.84
CA LEU A 67 7.77 -15.23 3.17
C LEU A 67 7.05 -16.31 3.97
N GLY A 68 7.51 -16.58 5.19
CA GLY A 68 6.81 -17.41 6.15
C GLY A 68 7.66 -18.55 6.73
N PRO A 69 7.06 -19.38 7.60
CA PRO A 69 5.68 -19.26 8.12
C PRO A 69 5.53 -18.07 9.08
N MET A 70 4.52 -17.22 8.86
CA MET A 70 4.20 -16.09 9.75
C MET A 70 2.71 -15.71 9.64
N SER A 71 2.20 -14.91 10.58
CA SER A 71 0.79 -14.49 10.53
C SER A 71 0.48 -13.61 9.32
N LEU A 72 -0.76 -13.66 8.84
CA LEU A 72 -1.28 -12.81 7.77
C LEU A 72 -0.95 -11.32 8.00
N ARG A 73 -1.20 -10.83 9.22
CA ARG A 73 -0.87 -9.45 9.61
C ARG A 73 0.62 -9.14 9.44
N ASN A 74 1.50 -10.03 9.88
CA ASN A 74 2.94 -9.83 9.77
C ASN A 74 3.41 -9.87 8.32
N THR A 75 2.90 -10.80 7.51
CA THR A 75 3.19 -10.87 6.07
C THR A 75 2.80 -9.57 5.37
N LEU A 76 1.58 -9.06 5.62
CA LEU A 76 1.12 -7.78 5.05
C LEU A 76 1.99 -6.60 5.51
N GLN A 77 2.45 -6.60 6.76
CA GLN A 77 3.33 -5.57 7.28
C GLN A 77 4.73 -5.63 6.66
N VAL A 78 5.26 -6.83 6.37
CA VAL A 78 6.54 -7.01 5.66
C VAL A 78 6.43 -6.52 4.23
N LEU A 79 5.35 -6.87 3.50
CA LEU A 79 5.09 -6.39 2.15
C LEU A 79 4.96 -4.87 2.10
N ALA A 80 4.32 -4.26 3.10
CA ALA A 80 4.13 -2.81 3.16
C ALA A 80 5.42 -2.04 3.49
N GLY A 81 6.36 -2.70 4.18
CA GLY A 81 7.59 -2.06 4.65
C GLY A 81 7.38 -1.13 5.85
N PRO A 82 8.46 -0.48 6.33
CA PRO A 82 8.46 0.23 7.62
C PRO A 82 7.70 1.56 7.60
N ALA A 83 7.59 2.20 6.43
CA ALA A 83 6.90 3.49 6.29
C ALA A 83 5.38 3.39 6.46
N TRP A 84 4.82 2.20 6.23
CA TRP A 84 3.39 1.94 6.23
C TRP A 84 2.98 1.11 7.43
N GLN A 85 1.79 1.37 7.96
CA GLN A 85 1.19 0.59 9.04
C GLN A 85 -0.09 -0.08 8.54
N VAL A 86 -0.20 -1.38 8.82
CA VAL A 86 -1.41 -2.15 8.55
C VAL A 86 -2.52 -1.72 9.50
N LYS A 87 -3.65 -1.28 8.94
CA LYS A 87 -4.87 -0.94 9.68
C LYS A 87 -6.00 -1.85 9.21
N VAL A 88 -6.67 -2.51 10.14
CA VAL A 88 -7.73 -3.48 9.84
C VAL A 88 -9.06 -2.95 10.34
N ASN A 89 -10.07 -2.96 9.49
CA ASN A 89 -11.45 -2.76 9.86
C ASN A 89 -12.13 -4.13 9.97
N GLU A 90 -12.32 -4.62 11.20
CA GLU A 90 -12.92 -5.95 11.43
C GLU A 90 -14.41 -6.01 11.07
N VAL A 91 -15.10 -4.86 11.02
CA VAL A 91 -16.54 -4.80 10.68
C VAL A 91 -16.74 -5.04 9.19
N THR A 92 -15.97 -4.36 8.35
CA THR A 92 -16.05 -4.50 6.88
C THR A 92 -15.08 -5.55 6.33
N ARG A 93 -14.17 -6.05 7.16
CA ARG A 93 -13.04 -6.92 6.79
C ARG A 93 -12.15 -6.29 5.72
N ASP A 94 -11.81 -5.02 5.91
CA ASP A 94 -10.87 -4.32 5.04
C ASP A 94 -9.50 -4.16 5.69
N VAL A 95 -8.46 -4.24 4.87
CA VAL A 95 -7.08 -3.93 5.25
C VAL A 95 -6.63 -2.70 4.48
N CYS A 96 -6.37 -1.63 5.22
CA CYS A 96 -5.78 -0.39 4.71
C CYS A 96 -4.32 -0.28 5.16
N PHE A 97 -3.57 0.58 4.47
CA PHE A 97 -2.22 0.96 4.86
C PHE A 97 -2.14 2.46 5.04
N VAL A 98 -1.69 2.89 6.21
CA VAL A 98 -1.57 4.31 6.55
C VAL A 98 -0.10 4.67 6.74
N LEU A 99 0.29 5.87 6.32
CA LEU A 99 1.65 6.35 6.50
C LEU A 99 1.94 6.52 8.00
N ARG A 100 3.06 5.99 8.47
CA ARG A 100 3.46 6.15 9.88
C ARG A 100 3.92 7.59 10.15
N PRO A 101 3.69 8.10 11.38
CA PRO A 101 4.26 9.37 11.80
C PRO A 101 5.78 9.43 11.56
N GLY A 102 6.27 10.55 11.05
CA GLY A 102 7.69 10.76 10.75
C GLY A 102 8.12 10.39 9.32
N TYR A 103 7.28 9.68 8.56
CA TYR A 103 7.46 9.53 7.12
C TYR A 103 6.73 10.63 6.37
N GLN A 104 7.29 11.05 5.23
CA GLN A 104 6.72 12.07 4.36
C GLN A 104 6.42 11.48 2.99
N LEU A 105 5.31 11.88 2.41
CA LEU A 105 5.03 11.57 1.01
C LEU A 105 6.01 12.35 0.13
N PRO A 106 6.40 11.80 -1.03
CA PRO A 106 7.17 12.57 -2.00
C PRO A 106 6.43 13.85 -2.38
N ASP A 107 7.15 14.97 -2.44
CA ASP A 107 6.60 16.21 -2.98
C ASP A 107 6.22 15.97 -4.45
N THR A 108 4.93 15.98 -4.77
CA THR A 108 4.51 16.09 -6.16
C THR A 108 4.85 17.51 -6.63
N PRO A 109 5.62 17.70 -7.71
CA PRO A 109 5.80 19.02 -8.27
C PRO A 109 4.42 19.57 -8.62
N LYS A 110 4.00 20.64 -7.94
CA LYS A 110 2.83 21.42 -8.32
C LYS A 110 3.01 21.79 -9.79
N PRO A 111 2.05 21.49 -10.70
CA PRO A 111 2.14 21.97 -12.07
C PRO A 111 2.32 23.48 -12.03
N THR A 112 3.50 23.96 -12.37
CA THR A 112 3.77 25.38 -12.49
C THR A 112 2.83 25.87 -13.58
N ALA A 113 1.85 26.71 -13.20
CA ALA A 113 1.00 27.37 -14.18
C ALA A 113 1.90 28.01 -15.25
N PRO A 114 1.56 27.92 -16.54
CA PRO A 114 2.36 28.56 -17.57
C PRO A 114 2.49 30.04 -17.23
N VAL A 115 3.74 30.51 -17.15
CA VAL A 115 4.06 31.93 -17.00
C VAL A 115 3.44 32.63 -18.21
N GLN A 116 2.33 33.34 -18.00
CA GLN A 116 1.82 34.28 -18.97
C GLN A 116 2.84 35.42 -19.06
N THR A 117 3.66 35.40 -20.10
CA THR A 117 4.41 36.58 -20.54
C THR A 117 3.40 37.58 -21.11
N ASP A 118 2.99 38.53 -20.28
CA ASP A 118 2.30 39.72 -20.76
C ASP A 118 3.20 40.45 -21.77
N PRO A 119 2.71 40.80 -22.97
CA PRO A 119 3.47 41.65 -23.88
C PRO A 119 3.55 43.07 -23.29
N PRO A 120 4.70 43.77 -23.42
CA PRO A 120 4.81 45.13 -22.93
C PRO A 120 3.89 46.06 -23.72
N SER A 121 2.86 46.56 -23.03
CA SER A 121 2.07 47.71 -23.45
C SER A 121 2.95 48.96 -23.34
N ASN A 122 3.38 49.50 -24.48
CA ASN A 122 3.93 50.85 -24.54
C ASN A 122 2.98 51.73 -25.35
N ALA A 123 2.04 52.33 -24.64
CA ALA A 123 1.29 53.47 -25.11
C ALA A 123 1.90 54.75 -24.49
N GLY A 124 2.46 55.59 -25.35
CA GLY A 124 2.36 57.05 -25.21
C GLY A 124 3.65 57.86 -25.06
N THR A 125 3.89 58.76 -26.04
CA THR A 125 3.63 60.22 -25.91
C THR A 125 4.76 61.13 -26.43
N ARG A 126 4.37 62.14 -27.24
CA ARG A 126 5.06 63.39 -27.67
C ARG A 126 6.24 63.21 -28.65
N ARG A 127 6.24 63.81 -29.85
CA ARG A 127 6.11 65.24 -30.19
C ARG A 127 5.73 65.43 -31.67
#